data_AF-A0A6P1EPJ6-F1
#
_entry.id   AF-A0A6P1EPJ6-F1
#
_cell.length_a   1.000
_cell.length_b   1.000
_cell.length_c   1.000
_cell.angle_alpha   90.00
_cell.angle_beta   90.00
_cell.angle_gamma   90.00
#
_symmetry.space_group_name_H-M   'P 1'
#
loop_
_entity.id
_entity.type
_entity.pdbx_description
1 polymer ?
#
loop_
_entity_poly.entity_id
_entity_poly.type
_entity_poly.pdbx_seq_one_letter_code
_entity_poly.pdbx_strand_id
1 'polypeptide(L)'
;MRRWQVLAGVGMVWLAATAAAQAPYVAIEQRVDPQELAQVGLSPAQLQTLNRLLREADARSPAPPVAAPGAPTPAPMFPGLDDGPITAKVTGQVDGWAPGTVFTLDNGQQWQVLKGEMKLKASRSNPAIVVVPGIAGRWFLQVDEDLPKARVFRIR
;
A
#
# COMPACT_ATOMS: atom_id res chain seq x y z
N MET A 1 5.29 7.38 -66.87
CA MET A 1 5.25 5.91 -67.06
C MET A 1 5.74 5.28 -65.75
N ARG A 2 5.22 4.23 -65.13
CA ARG A 2 4.03 3.39 -65.24
C ARG A 2 4.07 2.57 -63.92
N ARG A 3 2.90 2.32 -63.34
CA ARG A 3 2.63 1.66 -62.04
C ARG A 3 3.26 0.25 -61.94
N TRP A 4 3.61 -0.19 -60.73
CA TRP A 4 3.59 -1.58 -60.21
C TRP A 4 3.38 -1.50 -58.69
N GLN A 5 2.17 -1.72 -58.18
CA GLN A 5 1.54 -2.99 -57.78
C GLN A 5 2.04 -3.59 -56.45
N VAL A 6 1.03 -3.78 -55.60
CA VAL A 6 0.96 -4.25 -54.22
C VAL A 6 1.29 -5.75 -54.11
N LEU A 7 2.06 -6.14 -53.09
CA LEU A 7 2.00 -7.45 -52.42
C LEU A 7 2.37 -7.20 -50.95
N ALA A 8 1.41 -7.08 -50.03
CA ALA A 8 0.79 -8.20 -49.31
C ALA A 8 1.85 -9.16 -48.73
N GLY A 9 2.32 -8.87 -47.52
CA GLY A 9 3.19 -9.73 -46.73
C GLY A 9 2.71 -9.80 -45.29
N VAL A 10 1.82 -10.76 -45.04
CA VAL A 10 1.62 -11.55 -43.80
C VAL A 10 2.62 -11.17 -42.69
N GLY A 11 2.21 -10.60 -41.56
CA GLY A 11 1.31 -11.23 -40.60
C GLY A 11 2.09 -12.11 -39.64
N MET A 12 2.87 -11.52 -38.72
CA MET A 12 3.26 -12.20 -37.49
C MET A 12 3.57 -11.15 -36.41
N VAL A 13 2.51 -10.59 -35.83
CA VAL A 13 2.63 -9.91 -34.53
C VAL A 13 2.91 -11.02 -33.53
N TRP A 14 4.18 -11.16 -33.16
CA TRP A 14 4.56 -11.91 -31.97
C TRP A 14 3.94 -11.18 -30.78
N LEU A 15 2.76 -11.64 -30.33
CA LEU A 15 2.33 -11.39 -28.97
C LEU A 15 3.32 -12.12 -28.06
N ALA A 16 4.40 -11.44 -27.69
CA ALA A 16 5.18 -11.80 -26.53
C ALA A 16 4.24 -11.68 -25.33
N ALA A 17 3.59 -12.78 -24.97
CA ALA A 17 3.04 -12.95 -23.63
C ALA A 17 4.26 -12.92 -22.70
N THR A 18 4.57 -11.73 -22.17
CA THR A 18 5.47 -11.61 -21.03
C THR A 18 4.77 -12.27 -19.86
N ALA A 19 4.99 -13.59 -19.72
CA ALA A 19 4.74 -14.28 -18.48
C ALA A 19 5.52 -13.51 -17.40
N ALA A 20 4.79 -12.79 -16.54
CA ALA A 20 5.38 -12.14 -15.40
C ALA A 20 6.01 -13.24 -14.54
N ALA A 21 7.32 -13.40 -14.66
CA ALA A 21 8.07 -14.29 -13.80
C ALA A 21 7.91 -13.74 -12.38
N GLN A 22 7.18 -14.48 -11.54
CA GLN A 22 7.11 -14.19 -10.12
C GLN A 22 8.54 -14.14 -9.59
N ALA A 23 8.87 -13.09 -8.82
CA ALA A 23 10.21 -12.95 -8.27
C ALA A 23 10.53 -14.22 -7.45
N PRO A 24 11.70 -14.84 -7.63
CA PRO A 24 12.02 -16.07 -6.94
C PRO A 24 12.08 -15.82 -5.44
N TYR A 25 11.42 -16.69 -4.66
CA TYR A 25 11.47 -16.64 -3.21
C TYR A 25 12.92 -16.71 -2.70
N VAL A 26 13.31 -15.71 -1.91
CA VAL A 26 14.63 -15.62 -1.27
C VAL A 26 14.52 -16.14 0.16
N ALA A 27 15.38 -17.09 0.53
CA ALA A 27 15.38 -17.69 1.86
C ALA A 27 15.71 -16.67 2.96
N ILE A 28 15.12 -16.85 4.15
CA ILE A 28 15.25 -15.92 5.28
C ILE A 28 16.73 -15.70 5.66
N GLU A 29 17.52 -16.76 5.67
CA GLU A 29 18.97 -16.76 5.97
C GLU A 29 19.82 -15.91 5.01
N GLN A 30 19.32 -15.59 3.82
CA GLN A 30 20.01 -14.70 2.87
C GLN A 30 19.65 -13.22 3.08
N ARG A 31 18.65 -12.95 3.92
CA ARG A 31 18.10 -11.61 4.16
C ARG A 31 18.30 -11.12 5.59
N VAL A 32 18.45 -12.05 6.53
CA VAL A 32 18.53 -11.80 7.97
C VAL A 32 19.86 -12.34 8.49
N ASP A 33 20.46 -11.61 9.42
CA ASP A 33 21.74 -11.99 10.02
C ASP A 33 21.59 -13.30 10.83
N PRO A 34 22.52 -14.27 10.70
CA PRO A 34 22.45 -15.52 11.45
C PRO A 34 22.46 -15.33 12.97
N GLN A 35 23.07 -14.27 13.49
CA GLN A 35 23.06 -13.99 14.92
C GLN A 35 21.68 -13.54 15.41
N GLU A 36 20.92 -12.83 14.58
CA GLU A 36 19.54 -12.46 14.88
C GLU A 36 18.61 -13.68 14.83
N LEU A 37 18.78 -14.56 13.85
CA LEU A 37 18.01 -15.81 13.77
C LEU A 37 18.25 -16.72 14.99
N ALA A 38 19.48 -16.76 15.50
CA ALA A 38 19.82 -17.48 16.72
C ALA A 38 19.18 -16.86 17.97
N GLN A 39 19.09 -15.53 18.05
CA GLN A 39 18.42 -14.82 19.16
C GLN A 39 16.91 -15.09 19.21
N VAL A 40 16.26 -15.26 18.05
CA VAL A 40 14.84 -15.66 17.97
C VAL A 40 14.64 -17.11 18.45
N GLY A 41 15.72 -17.89 18.58
CA GLY A 41 15.66 -19.28 19.03
C GLY A 41 15.11 -20.24 17.97
N LEU A 42 15.19 -19.86 16.69
CA LEU A 42 14.72 -20.70 15.59
C LEU A 42 15.75 -21.79 15.30
N SER A 43 15.33 -23.05 15.47
CA SER A 43 16.15 -24.19 15.07
C SER A 43 16.26 -24.28 13.53
N PRO A 44 17.32 -24.92 12.99
CA PRO A 44 17.48 -25.08 11.54
C PRO A 44 16.29 -25.77 10.85
N ALA A 45 15.69 -26.77 11.51
CA ALA A 45 14.51 -27.48 10.98
C ALA A 45 13.25 -26.61 10.94
N GLN A 46 13.07 -25.73 11.93
CA GLN A 46 11.99 -24.76 11.95
C GLN A 46 12.17 -23.70 10.85
N LEU A 47 13.39 -23.21 10.65
CA LEU A 47 13.72 -22.29 9.56
C LEU A 47 13.41 -22.90 8.18
N GLN A 48 13.76 -24.16 7.95
CA GLN A 48 13.42 -24.85 6.71
C GLN A 48 11.89 -24.98 6.52
N THR A 49 11.16 -25.29 7.60
CA THR A 49 9.70 -25.37 7.54
C THR A 49 9.08 -24.01 7.22
N LEU A 50 9.57 -22.94 7.83
CA LEU A 50 9.11 -21.58 7.59
C LEU A 50 9.39 -21.12 6.15
N ASN A 51 10.61 -21.37 5.63
CA ASN A 51 10.97 -21.06 4.25
C ASN A 51 10.05 -21.75 3.24
N ARG A 52 9.66 -23.00 3.49
CA ARG A 52 8.70 -23.73 2.65
C ARG A 52 7.31 -23.07 2.68
N LEU A 53 6.77 -22.80 3.87
CA LEU A 53 5.44 -22.19 4.02
C LEU A 53 5.35 -20.83 3.34
N LEU A 54 6.40 -20.01 3.46
CA LEU A 54 6.45 -18.69 2.83
C LEU A 54 6.51 -18.79 1.30
N ARG A 55 7.27 -19.74 0.75
CA ARG A 55 7.31 -20.00 -0.70
C ARG A 55 5.95 -20.45 -1.22
N GLU A 56 5.25 -21.32 -0.48
CA GLU A 56 3.91 -21.77 -0.84
C GLU A 56 2.88 -20.62 -0.78
N ALA A 57 3.00 -19.73 0.20
CA ALA A 57 2.16 -18.54 0.31
C ALA A 57 2.41 -17.53 -0.82
N ASP A 58 3.67 -17.35 -1.23
CA ASP A 58 4.06 -16.49 -2.35
C ASP A 58 3.52 -17.02 -3.69
N ALA A 59 3.66 -18.34 -3.92
CA ALA A 59 3.10 -19.01 -5.10
C ALA A 59 1.56 -18.98 -5.15
N ARG A 60 0.90 -18.93 -3.98
CA ARG A 60 -0.57 -18.86 -3.86
C ARG A 60 -1.09 -17.42 -3.93
N SER A 61 -0.20 -16.43 -3.77
CA SER A 61 -0.51 -15.03 -4.00
C SER A 61 -0.46 -14.76 -5.49
N PRO A 62 -1.58 -14.43 -6.15
CA PRO A 62 -1.53 -14.03 -7.55
C PRO A 62 -0.61 -12.81 -7.67
N ALA A 63 0.28 -12.82 -8.66
CA ALA A 63 1.09 -11.65 -8.96
C ALA A 63 0.13 -10.44 -9.15
N PRO A 64 0.43 -9.27 -8.56
CA PRO A 64 -0.39 -8.10 -8.80
C PRO A 64 -0.46 -7.88 -10.32
N PRO A 65 -1.63 -7.53 -10.87
CA PRO A 65 -1.72 -7.21 -12.28
C PRO A 65 -0.69 -6.11 -12.55
N VAL A 66 0.26 -6.37 -13.44
CA VAL A 66 1.15 -5.35 -13.97
C VAL A 66 0.25 -4.24 -14.51
N ALA A 67 0.24 -3.10 -13.80
CA ALA A 67 -0.58 -1.98 -14.17
C ALA A 67 -0.19 -1.58 -15.60
N ALA A 68 -1.17 -1.58 -16.50
CA ALA A 68 -1.01 -0.89 -17.77
C ALA A 68 -0.57 0.55 -17.45
N PRO A 69 0.39 1.12 -18.20
CA PRO A 69 0.85 2.49 -17.96
C PRO A 69 -0.36 3.43 -17.98
N GLY A 70 -0.71 3.98 -16.81
CA GLY A 70 -1.83 4.92 -16.63
C GLY A 70 -2.98 4.48 -15.71
N ALA A 71 -2.99 3.26 -15.17
CA ALA A 71 -4.01 2.85 -14.19
C ALA A 71 -3.59 3.20 -12.74
N PRO A 72 -4.51 3.71 -11.89
CA PRO A 72 -4.20 4.00 -10.49
C PRO A 72 -3.86 2.70 -9.75
N THR A 73 -2.67 2.66 -9.17
CA THR A 73 -2.14 1.54 -8.42
C THR A 73 -3.06 1.22 -7.23
N PRO A 74 -3.52 -0.04 -7.04
CA PRO A 74 -4.20 -0.43 -5.82
C PRO A 74 -3.22 -0.29 -4.64
N ALA A 75 -3.60 0.47 -3.63
CA ALA A 75 -2.76 0.72 -2.46
C ALA A 75 -2.36 -0.62 -1.78
N PRO A 76 -1.08 -0.80 -1.37
CA PRO A 76 -0.62 -2.01 -0.71
C PRO A 76 -1.40 -2.26 0.59
N MET A 77 -1.69 -3.55 0.83
CA MET A 77 -2.57 -4.01 1.91
C MET A 77 -1.86 -4.18 3.27
N PHE A 78 -0.67 -3.58 3.43
CA PHE A 78 0.08 -3.53 4.68
C PHE A 78 0.31 -2.07 5.09
N PRO A 79 -0.55 -1.49 5.93
CA PRO A 79 -0.43 -0.09 6.31
C PRO A 79 0.77 0.07 7.25
N GLY A 80 1.86 0.66 6.76
CA GLY A 80 2.81 1.34 7.66
C GLY A 80 4.31 1.20 7.42
N LEU A 81 4.79 0.55 6.35
CA LEU A 81 6.25 0.50 6.09
C LEU A 81 6.69 1.17 4.78
N ASP A 82 5.84 1.19 3.75
CA ASP A 82 6.12 1.84 2.45
C ASP A 82 5.02 2.84 2.02
N ASP A 83 4.02 3.06 2.87
CA ASP A 83 2.93 3.99 2.59
C ASP A 83 3.48 5.43 2.62
N GLY A 84 3.51 6.09 1.47
CA GLY A 84 3.71 7.54 1.43
C GLY A 84 2.59 8.30 2.16
N PRO A 85 2.70 9.62 2.33
CA PRO A 85 1.60 10.42 2.87
C PRO A 85 0.31 10.22 2.06
N ILE A 86 -0.76 9.79 2.72
CA ILE A 86 -2.07 9.57 2.11
C ILE A 86 -2.80 10.92 2.08
N THR A 87 -2.99 11.48 0.89
CA THR A 87 -3.85 12.66 0.72
C THR A 87 -5.24 12.20 0.29
N ALA A 88 -6.25 12.52 1.09
CA ALA A 88 -7.63 12.12 0.85
C ALA A 88 -8.59 13.21 1.34
N LYS A 89 -9.89 13.06 1.10
CA LYS A 89 -10.91 13.97 1.64
C LYS A 89 -11.83 13.22 2.61
N VAL A 90 -12.18 13.87 3.71
CA VAL A 90 -13.11 13.27 4.68
C VAL A 90 -14.52 13.34 4.13
N THR A 91 -15.20 12.21 4.03
CA THR A 91 -16.61 12.18 3.63
C THR A 91 -17.49 12.71 4.76
N GLY A 92 -18.15 13.85 4.53
CA GLY A 92 -19.11 14.45 5.46
C GLY A 92 -18.67 15.79 6.04
N GLN A 93 -19.18 16.12 7.22
CA GLN A 93 -18.84 17.34 7.95
C GLN A 93 -17.86 17.04 9.09
N VAL A 94 -16.88 17.92 9.27
CA VAL A 94 -15.91 17.87 10.36
C VAL A 94 -16.06 19.11 11.23
N ASP A 95 -16.56 18.91 12.44
CA ASP A 95 -16.71 19.95 13.47
C ASP A 95 -15.51 20.00 14.43
N GLY A 96 -14.71 18.94 14.45
CA GLY A 96 -13.69 18.71 15.44
C GLY A 96 -13.27 17.26 15.48
N TRP A 97 -12.30 16.98 16.33
CA TRP A 97 -11.92 15.64 16.70
C TRP A 97 -11.56 15.58 18.18
N ALA A 98 -11.79 14.41 18.74
CA ALA A 98 -11.35 13.99 20.05
C ALA A 98 -10.97 12.49 19.98
N PRO A 99 -10.26 11.94 20.97
CA PRO A 99 -10.01 10.51 21.04
C PRO A 99 -11.32 9.71 20.88
N GLY A 100 -11.33 8.74 19.97
CA GLY A 100 -12.51 7.96 19.59
C GLY A 100 -13.23 8.44 18.32
N THR A 101 -12.95 9.67 17.84
CA THR A 101 -13.55 10.20 16.60
C THR A 101 -13.11 9.37 15.40
N VAL A 102 -14.05 9.00 14.53
CA VAL A 102 -13.79 8.22 13.32
C VAL A 102 -13.94 9.10 12.09
N PHE A 103 -12.89 9.16 11.28
CA PHE A 103 -12.86 9.80 9.98
C PHE A 103 -13.03 8.77 8.88
N THR A 104 -14.07 8.94 8.06
CA THR A 104 -14.26 8.15 6.84
C THR A 104 -13.73 8.96 5.67
N LEU A 105 -12.83 8.37 4.89
CA LEU A 105 -12.21 9.01 3.74
C LEU A 105 -12.93 8.62 2.45
N ASP A 106 -12.81 9.46 1.42
CA ASP A 106 -13.44 9.24 0.10
C ASP A 106 -12.93 7.98 -0.61
N ASN A 107 -11.71 7.54 -0.28
CA ASN A 107 -11.15 6.27 -0.73
C ASN A 107 -11.70 5.03 0.02
N GLY A 108 -12.67 5.22 0.92
CA GLY A 108 -13.30 4.17 1.72
C GLY A 108 -12.53 3.75 2.99
N GLN A 109 -11.37 4.35 3.25
CA GLN A 109 -10.62 4.08 4.48
C GLN A 109 -11.31 4.70 5.70
N GLN A 110 -11.16 4.05 6.85
CA GLN A 110 -11.62 4.60 8.12
C GLN A 110 -10.47 4.70 9.11
N TRP A 111 -10.33 5.88 9.71
CA TRP A 111 -9.27 6.21 10.65
C TRP A 111 -9.86 6.72 11.94
N GLN A 112 -9.45 6.16 13.08
CA GLN A 112 -9.89 6.64 14.40
C GLN A 112 -8.78 7.38 15.12
N VAL A 113 -9.17 8.49 15.74
CA VAL A 113 -8.30 9.33 16.56
C VAL A 113 -8.00 8.61 17.88
N LEU A 114 -6.70 8.41 18.15
CA LEU A 114 -6.19 7.89 19.41
C LEU A 114 -5.79 9.01 20.36
N LYS A 115 -5.22 10.09 19.82
CA LYS A 115 -4.69 11.19 20.62
C LYS A 115 -4.78 12.50 19.85
N GLY A 116 -5.06 13.57 20.59
CA GLY A 116 -5.25 14.91 20.05
C GLY A 116 -6.74 15.26 20.03
N GLU A 117 -7.04 16.49 20.40
CA GLU A 117 -8.39 17.04 20.39
C GLU A 117 -8.34 18.45 19.78
N MET A 118 -9.38 18.77 19.02
CA MET A 118 -9.56 20.10 18.44
C MET A 118 -11.04 20.28 18.17
N LYS A 119 -11.53 21.50 18.39
CA LYS A 119 -12.86 21.92 17.95
C LYS A 119 -12.68 23.00 16.90
N LEU A 120 -13.21 22.78 15.70
CA LEU A 120 -13.20 23.81 14.68
C LEU A 120 -14.20 24.90 15.06
N LYS A 121 -13.84 26.15 14.77
CA LYS A 121 -14.75 27.31 14.93
C LYS A 121 -15.92 27.26 13.93
N ALA A 122 -15.70 26.65 12.77
CA ALA A 122 -16.71 26.46 11.74
C ALA A 122 -16.59 25.04 11.17
N SER A 123 -17.73 24.35 11.07
CA SER A 123 -17.82 23.01 10.47
C SER A 123 -17.30 23.05 9.04
N ARG A 124 -16.37 22.16 8.70
CA ARG A 124 -15.83 22.03 7.35
C ARG A 124 -16.53 20.87 6.64
N SER A 125 -17.11 21.12 5.47
CA SER A 125 -17.67 20.08 4.63
C SER A 125 -16.60 19.53 3.70
N ASN A 126 -16.42 18.22 3.70
CA ASN A 126 -15.46 17.48 2.88
C ASN A 126 -14.02 18.03 2.89
N PRO A 127 -13.40 18.27 4.06
CA PRO A 127 -12.05 18.81 4.13
C PRO A 127 -11.04 17.84 3.51
N ALA A 128 -10.08 18.38 2.77
CA ALA A 128 -8.90 17.64 2.36
C ALA A 128 -8.03 17.39 3.60
N ILE A 129 -7.56 16.16 3.76
CA ILE A 129 -6.73 15.75 4.88
C ILE A 129 -5.49 15.02 4.37
N VAL A 130 -4.44 15.06 5.17
CA VAL A 130 -3.21 14.31 4.91
C VAL A 130 -2.94 13.38 6.08
N VAL A 131 -2.85 12.08 5.82
CA VAL A 131 -2.46 11.08 6.80
C VAL A 131 -0.99 10.72 6.55
N VAL A 132 -0.12 11.11 7.46
CA VAL A 132 1.33 10.93 7.36
C VAL A 132 1.76 9.78 8.27
N PRO A 133 2.51 8.79 7.76
CA PRO A 133 3.15 7.79 8.61
C PRO A 133 4.27 8.44 9.43
N GLY A 134 4.46 7.96 10.64
CA GLY A 134 5.52 8.34 11.55
C GLY A 134 6.33 7.13 12.01
N ILE A 135 7.31 7.40 12.86
CA ILE A 135 8.21 6.37 13.38
C ILE A 135 7.42 5.30 14.15
N ALA A 136 7.79 4.03 13.96
CA ALA A 136 7.21 2.86 14.63
C ALA A 136 5.70 2.66 14.35
N GLY A 137 5.26 2.81 13.10
CA GLY A 137 3.89 2.50 12.67
C GLY A 137 2.82 3.45 13.22
N ARG A 138 3.23 4.65 13.65
CA ARG A 138 2.31 5.67 14.18
C ARG A 138 1.78 6.49 13.03
N TRP A 139 0.47 6.74 12.99
CA TRP A 139 -0.13 7.55 11.93
C TRP A 139 -0.63 8.87 12.48
N PHE A 140 -0.50 9.92 11.68
CA PHE A 140 -0.93 11.27 12.03
C PHE A 140 -1.83 11.82 10.94
N LEU A 141 -3.04 12.21 11.31
CA LEU A 141 -4.00 12.87 10.45
C LEU A 141 -3.90 14.38 10.64
N GLN A 142 -3.75 15.10 9.55
CA GLN A 142 -3.72 16.55 9.49
C GLN A 142 -4.88 17.04 8.63
N VAL A 143 -5.81 17.80 9.21
CA VAL A 143 -6.98 18.32 8.50
C VAL A 143 -6.67 19.56 7.67
N ASP A 144 -5.68 20.34 8.10
CA ASP A 144 -5.22 21.54 7.41
C ASP A 144 -3.77 21.83 7.85
N GLU A 145 -3.01 22.57 7.05
CA GLU A 145 -1.62 22.92 7.38
C GLU A 145 -1.55 23.75 8.67
N ASP A 146 -2.54 24.63 8.88
CA ASP A 146 -2.64 25.52 10.04
C ASP A 146 -3.24 24.85 11.29
N LEU A 147 -3.75 23.61 11.15
CA LEU A 147 -4.41 22.89 12.23
C LEU A 147 -3.49 21.81 12.84
N PRO A 148 -3.64 21.52 14.16
CA PRO A 148 -2.82 20.52 14.81
C PRO A 148 -3.12 19.12 14.30
N LYS A 149 -2.09 18.28 14.38
CA LYS A 149 -2.16 16.89 13.91
C LYS A 149 -2.77 15.99 14.99
N ALA A 150 -3.65 15.09 14.58
CA ALA A 150 -4.23 14.06 15.43
C ALA A 150 -3.50 12.72 15.21
N ARG A 151 -3.17 11.99 16.27
CA ARG A 151 -2.69 10.62 16.11
C ARG A 151 -3.87 9.72 15.81
N VAL A 152 -3.77 8.94 14.75
CA VAL A 152 -4.82 8.03 14.29
C VAL A 152 -4.32 6.60 14.15
N PHE A 153 -5.25 5.67 14.01
CA PHE A 153 -5.00 4.33 13.51
C PHE A 153 -6.08 3.94 12.50
N ARG A 154 -5.71 3.08 11.55
CA ARG A 154 -6.62 2.59 10.53
C ARG A 154 -7.50 1.47 11.11
N ILE A 155 -8.80 1.57 10.91
CA ILE A 155 -9.79 0.54 11.27
C ILE A 155 -10.26 -0.24 10.04
N ARG A 156 -10.33 0.41 8.87
CA ARG A 156 -10.83 -0.18 7.61
C ARG A 156 -10.03 0.33 6.41
#